data_AF-A0A4R1TQU6-F1
#
_entry.id   AF-A0A4R1TQU6-F1
#
_cell.length_a   1.000
_cell.length_b   1.000
_cell.length_c   1.000
_cell.angle_alpha   90.00
_cell.angle_beta   90.00
_cell.angle_gamma   90.00
#
_symmetry.space_group_name_H-M   'P 1'
#
loop_
_entity.id
_entity.type
_entity.pdbx_description
1 polymer ?
#
loop_
_entity_poly.entity_id
_entity_poly.type
_entity_poly.pdbx_seq_one_letter_code
_entity_poly.pdbx_strand_id
1 'polypeptide(L)'
;MIVDVPTPGEFHTAGVNQLYLAWKITIGVQQALARMGAAADDREAADDYWHSVQPDLANAYSLIQQAMELALKGRIAAVSPFLLLGNPADWPGRGATEPLSFGELPTLDASKLVKVHNLLIAPPLDAAFATFWETVRRDRNRIMHSTSRMTFTAGAVVLAILRAAKSLFADIPWSDRLLAQEAGQKYAIFGMDDHVYSEVVSEIGCAIALLTPADALELLGFDRRRHAYACPQCLANTEYDFAPGLPKLAQFSTKDAGETTLRCTFCEGVSAVDRHDCEYPDCPGNVIRQNLCLTCLRAQDEYFCINTNLAIGLGDEYHFVVGRDENGGSKEFRCHVEHMRDDWIAISYGRSLLEAAHLSSWQTVSILQRLDGTSILVKILHPIGHWVRVRDGLAWNADDVVYDPSTQGPI
;
A
#
# COMPACT_ATOMS: atom_id res chain seq x y z
N MET A 1 -35.50 35.07 16.07
CA MET A 1 -34.03 34.97 15.96
C MET A 1 -33.71 33.61 15.39
N ILE A 2 -32.78 33.49 14.42
CA ILE A 2 -32.39 32.18 13.89
C ILE A 2 -31.28 31.59 14.80
N VAL A 3 -31.42 30.33 15.19
CA VAL A 3 -30.48 29.59 16.06
C VAL A 3 -29.94 28.35 15.34
N ASP A 4 -28.98 27.65 15.95
CA ASP A 4 -28.32 26.45 15.39
C ASP A 4 -27.72 26.66 13.99
N VAL A 5 -27.13 27.85 13.79
CA VAL A 5 -26.55 28.21 12.50
C VAL A 5 -25.30 27.37 12.26
N PRO A 6 -25.25 26.55 11.19
CA PRO A 6 -24.16 25.64 10.95
C PRO A 6 -22.88 26.39 10.59
N THR A 7 -21.76 25.85 11.04
CA THR A 7 -20.43 26.34 10.72
C THR A 7 -19.91 25.72 9.41
N PRO A 8 -18.97 26.39 8.73
CA PRO A 8 -18.29 25.81 7.56
C PRO A 8 -17.62 24.47 7.87
N GLY A 9 -17.05 24.33 9.07
CA GLY A 9 -16.34 23.13 9.52
C GLY A 9 -17.27 21.92 9.72
N GLU A 10 -18.49 22.13 10.19
CA GLU A 10 -19.49 21.05 10.32
C GLU A 10 -19.89 20.50 8.95
N PHE A 11 -20.15 21.37 7.97
CA PHE A 11 -20.40 20.96 6.59
C PHE A 11 -19.21 20.22 5.98
N HIS A 12 -17.99 20.74 6.17
CA HIS A 12 -16.79 20.11 5.65
C HIS A 12 -16.59 18.70 6.23
N THR A 13 -16.67 18.56 7.55
CA THR A 13 -16.52 17.28 8.26
C THR A 13 -17.59 16.28 7.82
N ALA A 14 -18.86 16.70 7.75
CA ALA A 14 -19.93 15.86 7.26
C ALA A 14 -19.69 15.43 5.81
N GLY A 15 -19.23 16.33 4.94
CA GLY A 15 -18.92 16.04 3.55
C GLY A 15 -17.79 15.01 3.40
N VAL A 16 -16.71 15.17 4.15
CA VAL A 16 -15.60 14.21 4.20
C VAL A 16 -16.09 12.83 4.65
N ASN A 17 -16.91 12.76 5.68
CA ASN A 17 -17.41 11.48 6.21
C ASN A 17 -18.29 10.75 5.18
N GLN A 18 -19.12 11.48 4.41
CA GLN A 18 -19.89 10.87 3.32
C GLN A 18 -18.99 10.34 2.20
N LEU A 19 -17.95 11.09 1.83
CA LEU A 19 -17.02 10.68 0.79
C LEU A 19 -16.19 9.46 1.23
N TYR A 20 -15.76 9.43 2.49
CA TYR A 20 -15.09 8.30 3.10
C TYR A 20 -15.98 7.05 3.14
N LEU A 21 -17.25 7.19 3.52
CA LEU A 21 -18.18 6.06 3.49
C LEU A 21 -18.39 5.52 2.07
N ALA A 22 -18.52 6.40 1.08
CA ALA A 22 -18.57 6.01 -0.34
C ALA A 22 -17.32 5.22 -0.75
N TRP A 23 -16.15 5.64 -0.28
CA TRP A 23 -14.88 4.94 -0.50
C TRP A 23 -14.87 3.54 0.12
N LYS A 24 -15.19 3.39 1.41
CA LYS A 24 -15.20 2.09 2.09
C LYS A 24 -16.17 1.10 1.44
N ILE A 25 -17.36 1.57 1.02
CA ILE A 25 -18.31 0.73 0.27
C ILE A 25 -17.68 0.27 -1.06
N THR A 26 -17.16 1.21 -1.84
CA THR A 26 -16.64 0.94 -3.20
C THR A 26 -15.39 0.05 -3.20
N ILE A 27 -14.44 0.32 -2.30
CA ILE A 27 -13.23 -0.49 -2.15
C ILE A 27 -13.57 -1.84 -1.53
N GLY A 28 -14.49 -1.88 -0.56
CA GLY A 28 -14.94 -3.11 0.08
C GLY A 28 -15.52 -4.12 -0.91
N VAL A 29 -16.39 -3.67 -1.84
CA VAL A 29 -16.90 -4.57 -2.90
C VAL A 29 -15.77 -5.05 -3.81
N GLN A 30 -14.85 -4.18 -4.22
CA GLN A 30 -13.74 -4.61 -5.07
C GLN A 30 -12.82 -5.63 -4.38
N GLN A 31 -12.49 -5.42 -3.11
CA GLN A 31 -11.64 -6.31 -2.33
C GLN A 31 -12.34 -7.64 -2.02
N ALA A 32 -13.65 -7.63 -1.79
CA ALA A 32 -14.42 -8.86 -1.61
C ALA A 32 -14.33 -9.77 -2.86
N LEU A 33 -14.43 -9.19 -4.06
CA LEU A 33 -14.20 -9.93 -5.31
C LEU A 33 -12.78 -10.50 -5.40
N ALA A 34 -11.76 -9.70 -5.06
CA ALA A 34 -10.37 -10.16 -5.07
C ALA A 34 -10.12 -11.34 -4.12
N ARG A 35 -10.81 -11.39 -2.97
CA ARG A 35 -10.73 -12.48 -2.00
C ARG A 35 -11.38 -13.79 -2.48
N MET A 36 -12.31 -13.73 -3.45
CA MET A 36 -12.93 -14.92 -4.04
C MET A 36 -11.95 -15.71 -4.93
N GLY A 37 -10.81 -15.12 -5.31
CA GLY A 37 -9.72 -15.82 -6.01
C GLY A 37 -10.21 -16.48 -7.31
N ALA A 38 -9.88 -17.75 -7.50
CA ALA A 38 -10.27 -18.53 -8.68
C ALA A 38 -11.80 -18.64 -8.90
N ALA A 39 -12.63 -18.41 -7.87
CA ALA A 39 -14.08 -18.38 -8.04
C ALA A 39 -14.57 -17.13 -8.81
N ALA A 40 -13.74 -16.07 -8.87
CA ALA A 40 -14.02 -14.90 -9.70
C ALA A 40 -13.73 -15.14 -11.20
N ASP A 41 -13.03 -16.22 -11.55
CA ASP A 41 -12.78 -16.60 -12.94
C ASP A 41 -14.00 -17.29 -13.58
N ASP A 42 -14.98 -17.71 -12.77
CA ASP A 42 -16.30 -18.11 -13.25
C ASP A 42 -17.11 -16.85 -13.60
N ARG A 43 -17.35 -16.69 -14.90
CA ARG A 43 -18.06 -15.53 -15.45
C ARG A 43 -19.49 -15.40 -14.92
N GLU A 44 -20.20 -16.50 -14.71
CA GLU A 44 -21.59 -16.46 -14.23
C GLU A 44 -21.62 -15.99 -12.76
N ALA A 45 -20.75 -16.57 -11.93
CA ALA A 45 -20.60 -16.15 -10.54
C ALA A 45 -20.13 -14.69 -10.41
N ALA A 46 -19.23 -14.23 -11.30
CA ALA A 46 -18.79 -12.85 -11.33
C ALA A 46 -19.91 -11.88 -11.77
N ASP A 47 -20.70 -12.24 -12.77
CA ASP A 47 -21.85 -11.43 -13.23
C ASP A 47 -22.93 -11.34 -12.13
N ASP A 48 -23.24 -12.44 -11.44
CA ASP A 48 -24.16 -12.49 -10.31
C ASP A 48 -23.66 -11.66 -9.12
N TYR A 49 -22.36 -11.77 -8.82
CA TYR A 49 -21.72 -10.93 -7.80
C TYR A 49 -21.89 -9.45 -8.14
N TRP A 50 -21.53 -9.04 -9.36
CA TRP A 50 -21.63 -7.65 -9.79
C TRP A 50 -23.07 -7.13 -9.79
N HIS A 51 -24.04 -8.00 -10.11
CA HIS A 51 -25.45 -7.68 -9.99
C HIS A 51 -25.86 -7.44 -8.53
N SER A 52 -25.41 -8.31 -7.62
CA SER A 52 -25.76 -8.24 -6.19
C SER A 52 -25.26 -6.97 -5.50
N VAL A 53 -24.11 -6.43 -5.90
CA VAL A 53 -23.49 -5.23 -5.29
C VAL A 53 -23.90 -3.91 -5.96
N GLN A 54 -24.75 -3.93 -7.00
CA GLN A 54 -25.24 -2.68 -7.62
C GLN A 54 -25.93 -1.72 -6.64
N PRO A 55 -26.76 -2.18 -5.68
CA PRO A 55 -27.34 -1.29 -4.67
C PRO A 55 -26.27 -0.57 -3.84
N ASP A 56 -25.20 -1.28 -3.47
CA ASP A 56 -24.09 -0.71 -2.68
C ASP A 56 -23.34 0.36 -3.48
N LEU A 57 -23.02 0.08 -4.75
CA LEU A 57 -22.37 1.06 -5.63
C LEU A 57 -23.26 2.27 -5.92
N ALA A 58 -24.57 2.08 -6.08
CA ALA A 58 -25.51 3.18 -6.27
C ALA A 58 -25.65 4.05 -5.00
N ASN A 59 -25.62 3.42 -3.82
CA ASN A 59 -25.58 4.12 -2.54
C ASN A 59 -24.28 4.91 -2.40
N ALA A 60 -23.12 4.29 -2.66
CA ALA A 60 -21.82 4.97 -2.66
C ALA A 60 -21.81 6.18 -3.60
N TYR A 61 -22.33 6.02 -4.82
CA TYR A 61 -22.42 7.13 -5.77
C TYR A 61 -23.34 8.28 -5.28
N SER A 62 -24.43 7.96 -4.59
CA SER A 62 -25.32 8.95 -3.99
C SER A 62 -24.64 9.72 -2.84
N LEU A 63 -23.82 9.04 -2.04
CA LEU A 63 -23.02 9.65 -0.98
C LEU A 63 -21.99 10.64 -1.54
N ILE A 64 -21.42 10.39 -2.72
CA ILE A 64 -20.52 11.35 -3.40
C ILE A 64 -21.25 12.67 -3.66
N GLN A 65 -22.48 12.62 -4.19
CA GLN A 65 -23.26 13.84 -4.44
C GLN A 65 -23.52 14.61 -3.14
N GLN A 66 -23.90 13.89 -2.07
CA GLN A 66 -24.13 14.49 -0.76
C GLN A 66 -22.85 15.12 -0.19
N ALA A 67 -21.70 14.44 -0.32
CA ALA A 67 -20.40 14.98 0.07
C ALA A 67 -20.07 16.28 -0.66
N MET A 68 -20.25 16.29 -1.98
CA MET A 68 -19.99 17.47 -2.81
C MET A 68 -20.92 18.64 -2.44
N GLU A 69 -22.20 18.35 -2.17
CA GLU A 69 -23.18 19.36 -1.76
C GLU A 69 -22.80 20.00 -0.42
N LEU A 70 -22.44 19.18 0.57
CA LEU A 70 -22.00 19.63 1.88
C LEU A 70 -20.73 20.49 1.76
N ALA A 71 -19.76 20.09 0.94
CA ALA A 71 -18.55 20.90 0.72
C ALA A 71 -18.85 22.29 0.12
N LEU A 72 -19.70 22.35 -0.91
CA LEU A 72 -20.11 23.63 -1.52
C LEU A 72 -20.88 24.50 -0.50
N LYS A 73 -21.77 23.88 0.30
CA LYS A 73 -22.49 24.57 1.36
C LYS A 73 -21.52 25.12 2.42
N GLY A 74 -20.54 24.35 2.85
CA GLY A 74 -19.51 24.79 3.80
C GLY A 74 -18.72 25.99 3.29
N ARG A 75 -18.29 25.96 2.02
CA ARG A 75 -17.60 27.09 1.38
C ARG A 75 -18.48 28.35 1.35
N ILE A 76 -19.76 28.24 0.99
CA ILE A 76 -20.69 29.39 0.98
C ILE A 76 -20.96 29.88 2.41
N ALA A 77 -21.12 28.98 3.37
CA ALA A 77 -21.32 29.30 4.78
C ALA A 77 -20.14 30.07 5.37
N ALA A 78 -18.92 29.88 4.84
CA ALA A 78 -17.74 30.64 5.26
C ALA A 78 -17.83 32.13 4.90
N VAL A 79 -18.58 32.47 3.84
CA VAL A 79 -18.95 33.85 3.53
C VAL A 79 -20.11 34.29 4.42
N SER A 80 -21.20 33.53 4.38
CA SER A 80 -22.32 33.68 5.32
C SER A 80 -23.25 32.46 5.22
N PRO A 81 -23.58 31.80 6.35
CA PRO A 81 -24.49 30.65 6.35
C PRO A 81 -25.90 31.03 5.88
N PHE A 82 -26.32 32.28 6.06
CA PHE A 82 -27.65 32.75 5.62
C PHE A 82 -27.81 32.80 4.10
N LEU A 83 -26.71 32.76 3.32
CA LEU A 83 -26.75 32.66 1.86
C LEU A 83 -27.20 31.28 1.36
N LEU A 84 -27.25 30.30 2.26
CA LEU A 84 -27.80 28.96 1.99
C LEU A 84 -29.30 28.89 2.18
N LEU A 85 -29.95 29.94 2.68
CA LEU A 85 -31.39 29.95 2.88
C LEU A 85 -32.13 30.30 1.59
N GLY A 86 -33.31 29.70 1.44
CA GLY A 86 -34.27 29.99 0.39
C GLY A 86 -34.99 31.31 0.62
N ASN A 87 -36.08 31.53 -0.12
CA ASN A 87 -36.83 32.76 -0.06
C ASN A 87 -37.47 32.97 1.34
N PRO A 88 -37.24 34.12 2.02
CA PRO A 88 -37.87 34.44 3.29
C PRO A 88 -39.40 34.38 3.30
N ALA A 89 -40.05 34.55 2.15
CA ALA A 89 -41.50 34.45 2.04
C ALA A 89 -42.05 33.04 2.36
N ASP A 90 -41.21 32.02 2.21
CA ASP A 90 -41.55 30.60 2.39
C ASP A 90 -41.16 30.07 3.77
N TRP A 91 -40.62 30.93 4.65
CA TRP A 91 -40.18 30.50 5.98
C TRP A 91 -41.39 30.16 6.87
N PRO A 92 -41.31 29.07 7.66
CA PRO A 92 -42.33 28.75 8.64
C PRO A 92 -42.41 29.84 9.72
N GLY A 93 -43.60 30.04 10.30
CA GLY A 93 -43.78 30.95 11.44
C GLY A 93 -43.68 32.44 11.09
N ARG A 94 -44.46 32.94 10.10
CA ARG A 94 -44.56 34.38 9.84
C ARG A 94 -44.92 35.15 11.11
N GLY A 95 -44.00 35.97 11.62
CA GLY A 95 -44.17 36.71 12.87
C GLY A 95 -43.79 35.94 14.15
N ALA A 96 -43.00 34.87 14.03
CA ALA A 96 -42.55 34.07 15.16
C ALA A 96 -41.87 34.91 16.26
N THR A 97 -42.38 34.79 17.49
CA THR A 97 -41.79 35.34 18.71
C THR A 97 -40.74 34.40 19.34
N GLU A 98 -40.69 33.14 18.90
CA GLU A 98 -39.74 32.13 19.36
C GLU A 98 -38.54 32.00 18.40
N PRO A 99 -37.38 31.53 18.89
CA PRO A 99 -36.25 31.21 18.03
C PRO A 99 -36.58 30.11 17.01
N LEU A 100 -36.09 30.24 15.78
CA LEU A 100 -36.30 29.27 14.70
C LEU A 100 -34.96 28.61 14.36
N SER A 101 -34.92 27.28 14.30
CA SER A 101 -33.67 26.56 14.00
C SER A 101 -33.32 26.70 12.52
N PHE A 102 -32.04 26.89 12.21
CA PHE A 102 -31.57 27.04 10.83
C PHE A 102 -31.94 25.83 9.96
N GLY A 103 -31.90 24.61 10.53
CA GLY A 103 -32.20 23.37 9.82
C GLY A 103 -33.67 23.22 9.39
N GLU A 104 -34.58 23.98 9.99
CA GLU A 104 -36.01 23.96 9.67
C GLU A 104 -36.38 24.93 8.54
N LEU A 105 -35.43 25.80 8.14
CA LEU A 105 -35.64 26.78 7.09
C LEU A 105 -35.46 26.18 5.70
N PRO A 106 -36.25 26.61 4.69
CA PRO A 106 -36.01 26.24 3.31
C PRO A 106 -34.56 26.58 2.91
N THR A 107 -33.88 25.64 2.25
CA THR A 107 -32.49 25.83 1.80
C THR A 107 -32.41 26.05 0.29
N LEU A 108 -31.28 26.60 -0.14
CA LEU A 108 -30.95 26.80 -1.54
C LEU A 108 -30.90 25.45 -2.27
N ASP A 109 -31.56 25.40 -3.42
CA ASP A 109 -31.54 24.23 -4.30
C ASP A 109 -30.10 23.87 -4.72
N ALA A 110 -29.78 22.57 -4.70
CA ALA A 110 -28.46 22.06 -5.02
C ALA A 110 -27.95 22.52 -6.40
N SER A 111 -28.83 22.64 -7.41
CA SER A 111 -28.47 23.12 -8.76
C SER A 111 -27.93 24.56 -8.78
N LYS A 112 -28.20 25.35 -7.74
CA LYS A 112 -27.74 26.74 -7.62
C LYS A 112 -26.39 26.87 -6.93
N LEU A 113 -25.91 25.82 -6.25
CA LEU A 113 -24.73 25.90 -5.39
C LEU A 113 -23.47 26.32 -6.14
N VAL A 114 -23.19 25.74 -7.32
CA VAL A 114 -22.01 26.10 -8.12
C VAL A 114 -22.06 27.56 -8.56
N LYS A 115 -23.24 28.03 -9.00
CA LYS A 115 -23.43 29.43 -9.40
C LYS A 115 -23.20 30.38 -8.22
N VAL A 116 -23.79 30.09 -7.07
CA VAL A 116 -23.64 30.92 -5.86
C VAL A 116 -22.20 30.91 -5.37
N HIS A 117 -21.53 29.75 -5.35
CA HIS A 117 -20.11 29.64 -5.05
C HIS A 117 -19.27 30.56 -5.96
N ASN A 118 -19.43 30.45 -7.29
CA ASN A 118 -18.62 31.21 -8.25
C ASN A 118 -18.87 32.72 -8.23
N LEU A 119 -20.00 33.18 -7.68
CA LEU A 119 -20.27 34.61 -7.48
C LEU A 119 -19.59 35.18 -6.24
N LEU A 120 -19.27 34.34 -5.25
CA LEU A 120 -18.89 34.77 -3.90
C LEU A 120 -17.47 34.38 -3.51
N ILE A 121 -16.89 33.36 -4.16
CA ILE A 121 -15.67 32.68 -3.71
C ILE A 121 -14.68 32.58 -4.87
N ALA A 122 -13.43 32.97 -4.60
CA ALA A 122 -12.31 32.84 -5.54
C ALA A 122 -11.35 31.72 -5.09
N PRO A 123 -10.75 30.96 -6.03
CA PRO A 123 -11.04 30.97 -7.46
C PRO A 123 -12.42 30.34 -7.77
N PRO A 124 -13.08 30.76 -8.86
CA PRO A 124 -14.31 30.11 -9.29
C PRO A 124 -14.02 28.66 -9.70
N LEU A 125 -14.99 27.79 -9.47
CA LEU A 125 -14.99 26.42 -9.99
C LEU A 125 -15.09 26.46 -11.52
N ASP A 126 -14.23 25.69 -12.18
CA ASP A 126 -14.13 25.69 -13.63
C ASP A 126 -15.29 24.95 -14.32
N ALA A 127 -15.32 25.01 -15.65
CA ALA A 127 -16.35 24.36 -16.45
C ALA A 127 -16.31 22.82 -16.37
N ALA A 128 -15.13 22.25 -16.12
CA ALA A 128 -14.96 20.81 -15.97
C ALA A 128 -15.64 20.32 -14.69
N PHE A 129 -15.43 21.02 -13.58
CA PHE A 129 -16.13 20.76 -12.32
C PHE A 129 -17.64 20.95 -12.45
N ALA A 130 -18.10 22.02 -13.10
CA ALA A 130 -19.54 22.24 -13.29
C ALA A 130 -20.23 21.10 -14.05
N THR A 131 -19.56 20.55 -15.07
CA THR A 131 -20.04 19.41 -15.86
C THR A 131 -20.02 18.12 -15.03
N PHE A 132 -18.98 17.92 -14.23
CA PHE A 132 -18.88 16.80 -13.30
C PHE A 132 -20.01 16.83 -12.26
N TRP A 133 -20.22 17.98 -11.60
CA TRP A 133 -21.30 18.20 -10.63
C TRP A 133 -22.68 17.88 -11.21
N GLU A 134 -23.01 18.40 -12.39
CA GLU A 134 -24.33 18.16 -13.00
C GLU A 134 -24.52 16.70 -13.43
N THR A 135 -23.45 16.03 -13.86
CA THR A 135 -23.49 14.59 -14.18
C THR A 135 -23.83 13.79 -12.92
N VAL A 136 -23.07 13.98 -11.84
CA VAL A 136 -23.29 13.29 -10.56
C VAL A 136 -24.70 13.56 -10.02
N ARG A 137 -25.16 14.81 -10.06
CA ARG A 137 -26.51 15.20 -9.60
C ARG A 137 -27.62 14.53 -10.41
N ARG A 138 -27.50 14.53 -11.74
CA ARG A 138 -28.48 13.89 -12.64
C ARG A 138 -28.53 12.38 -12.41
N ASP A 139 -27.36 11.75 -12.27
CA ASP A 139 -27.26 10.32 -12.07
C ASP A 139 -27.80 9.91 -10.69
N ARG A 140 -27.54 10.68 -9.62
CA ARG A 140 -28.20 10.48 -8.31
C ARG A 140 -29.72 10.57 -8.40
N ASN A 141 -30.26 11.55 -9.11
CA ASN A 141 -31.71 11.67 -9.28
C ASN A 141 -32.30 10.44 -10.00
N ARG A 142 -31.59 9.88 -10.99
CA ARG A 142 -32.01 8.64 -11.66
C ARG A 142 -32.03 7.43 -10.71
N ILE A 143 -31.04 7.33 -9.81
CA ILE A 143 -31.00 6.32 -8.75
C ILE A 143 -32.23 6.45 -7.84
N MET A 144 -32.46 7.65 -7.30
CA MET A 144 -33.53 7.90 -6.31
C MET A 144 -34.95 7.71 -6.86
N HIS A 145 -35.16 8.00 -8.14
CA HIS A 145 -36.47 7.86 -8.76
C HIS A 145 -36.72 6.46 -9.35
N SER A 146 -35.76 5.52 -9.23
CA SER A 146 -35.86 4.14 -9.72
C SER A 146 -36.29 4.00 -11.19
N THR A 147 -36.15 5.07 -11.99
CA THR A 147 -36.65 5.14 -13.37
C THR A 147 -35.72 4.48 -14.38
N SER A 148 -34.49 4.12 -13.98
CA SER A 148 -33.49 3.50 -14.85
C SER A 148 -32.65 2.45 -14.12
N ARG A 149 -32.42 1.30 -14.76
CA ARG A 149 -31.42 0.30 -14.36
C ARG A 149 -30.00 0.80 -14.68
N MET A 150 -29.60 1.91 -14.08
CA MET A 150 -28.24 2.40 -14.23
C MET A 150 -27.32 1.49 -13.43
N THR A 151 -26.29 0.98 -14.09
CA THR A 151 -25.25 0.16 -13.44
C THR A 151 -23.99 0.99 -13.24
N PHE A 152 -23.28 0.68 -12.16
CA PHE A 152 -22.02 1.29 -11.81
C PHE A 152 -20.92 0.24 -11.81
N THR A 153 -19.74 0.65 -12.25
CA THR A 153 -18.50 -0.10 -12.02
C THR A 153 -17.78 0.52 -10.82
N ALA A 154 -17.07 -0.29 -10.04
CA ALA A 154 -16.26 0.21 -8.93
C ALA A 154 -15.27 1.30 -9.40
N GLY A 155 -14.66 1.13 -10.58
CA GLY A 155 -13.76 2.13 -11.15
C GLY A 155 -14.42 3.48 -11.48
N ALA A 156 -15.66 3.50 -11.96
CA ALA A 156 -16.38 4.75 -12.20
C ALA A 156 -16.71 5.48 -10.89
N VAL A 157 -17.04 4.73 -9.83
CA VAL A 157 -17.32 5.30 -8.50
C VAL A 157 -16.03 5.81 -7.84
N VAL A 158 -14.92 5.04 -7.88
CA VAL A 158 -13.59 5.48 -7.41
C VAL A 158 -13.14 6.75 -8.12
N LEU A 159 -13.31 6.81 -9.44
CA LEU A 159 -12.98 8.00 -10.24
C LEU A 159 -13.76 9.23 -9.76
N ALA A 160 -15.07 9.09 -9.52
CA ALA A 160 -15.90 10.17 -9.01
C ALA A 160 -15.50 10.60 -7.58
N ILE A 161 -15.15 9.65 -6.70
CA ILE A 161 -14.67 9.93 -5.35
C ILE A 161 -13.39 10.76 -5.40
N LEU A 162 -12.39 10.32 -6.16
CA LEU A 162 -11.09 10.99 -6.22
C LEU A 162 -11.17 12.36 -6.90
N ARG A 163 -12.03 12.52 -7.92
CA ARG A 163 -12.30 13.84 -8.51
C ARG A 163 -12.98 14.78 -7.52
N ALA A 164 -13.94 14.29 -6.72
CA ALA A 164 -14.56 15.08 -5.67
C ALA A 164 -13.54 15.46 -4.58
N ALA A 165 -12.71 14.51 -4.13
CA ALA A 165 -11.62 14.74 -3.18
C ALA A 165 -10.67 15.85 -3.68
N LYS A 166 -10.15 15.72 -4.91
CA LYS A 166 -9.22 16.70 -5.51
C LYS A 166 -9.85 18.08 -5.73
N SER A 167 -11.15 18.16 -6.02
CA SER A 167 -11.80 19.44 -6.32
C SER A 167 -12.30 20.17 -5.07
N LEU A 168 -12.79 19.43 -4.08
CA LEU A 168 -13.54 19.97 -2.95
C LEU A 168 -12.84 19.83 -1.60
N PHE A 169 -11.94 18.86 -1.46
CA PHE A 169 -11.30 18.44 -0.19
C PHE A 169 -9.77 18.32 -0.30
N ALA A 170 -9.15 19.19 -1.09
CA ALA A 170 -7.71 19.17 -1.40
C ALA A 170 -6.81 19.77 -0.30
N ASP A 171 -7.39 20.17 0.84
CA ASP A 171 -6.68 20.65 2.03
C ASP A 171 -5.74 19.60 2.63
N ILE A 172 -6.06 18.32 2.46
CA ILE A 172 -5.27 17.18 2.94
C ILE A 172 -5.24 16.13 1.82
N PRO A 173 -4.08 15.51 1.51
CA PRO A 173 -4.00 14.38 0.58
C PRO A 173 -5.00 13.28 0.92
N TRP A 174 -5.55 12.62 -0.10
CA TRP A 174 -6.59 11.60 0.14
C TRP A 174 -6.07 10.43 0.99
N SER A 175 -4.83 9.99 0.78
CA SER A 175 -4.16 8.96 1.59
C SER A 175 -4.10 9.33 3.08
N ASP A 176 -3.63 10.54 3.39
CA ASP A 176 -3.54 11.04 4.76
C ASP A 176 -4.92 11.15 5.41
N ARG A 177 -5.93 11.52 4.63
CA ARG A 177 -7.31 11.59 5.09
C ARG A 177 -7.87 10.21 5.43
N LEU A 178 -7.57 9.19 4.63
CA LEU A 178 -7.93 7.81 4.93
C LEU A 178 -7.26 7.32 6.22
N LEU A 179 -5.95 7.55 6.37
CA LEU A 179 -5.22 7.21 7.59
C LEU A 179 -5.84 7.87 8.83
N ALA A 180 -6.16 9.18 8.75
CA ALA A 180 -6.77 9.91 9.86
C ALA A 180 -8.18 9.38 10.21
N GLN A 181 -8.97 8.99 9.21
CA GLN A 181 -10.29 8.43 9.42
C GLN A 181 -10.23 7.04 10.05
N GLU A 182 -9.35 6.16 9.55
CA GLU A 182 -9.17 4.80 10.09
C GLU A 182 -8.57 4.82 11.51
N ALA A 183 -7.61 5.70 11.78
CA ALA A 183 -7.08 5.90 13.13
C ALA A 183 -8.14 6.45 14.11
N GLY A 184 -9.19 7.11 13.61
CA GLY A 184 -10.33 7.57 14.40
C GLY A 184 -11.46 6.54 14.58
N GLN A 185 -11.36 5.35 13.98
CA GLN A 185 -12.42 4.34 13.93
C GLN A 185 -12.36 3.32 15.07
N LYS A 186 -13.40 2.47 15.10
CA LYS A 186 -13.84 1.60 16.21
C LYS A 186 -12.76 0.78 16.91
N TYR A 187 -11.68 0.36 16.23
CA TYR A 187 -10.65 -0.52 16.80
C TYR A 187 -9.39 0.23 17.25
N ALA A 188 -9.03 1.31 16.55
CA ALA A 188 -7.92 2.19 16.94
C ALA A 188 -8.17 2.86 18.31
N ILE A 189 -9.44 3.14 18.65
CA ILE A 189 -9.84 3.62 19.98
C ILE A 189 -9.47 2.62 21.10
N PHE A 190 -9.38 1.32 20.78
CA PHE A 190 -8.96 0.27 21.71
C PHE A 190 -7.46 -0.06 21.62
N GLY A 191 -6.67 0.75 20.90
CA GLY A 191 -5.24 0.49 20.68
C GLY A 191 -4.97 -0.68 19.74
N MET A 192 -5.93 -1.01 18.86
CA MET A 192 -5.77 -2.01 17.79
C MET A 192 -5.68 -1.28 16.44
N ASP A 193 -4.60 -0.53 16.24
CA ASP A 193 -4.31 0.27 15.03
C ASP A 193 -3.18 -0.30 14.16
N ASP A 194 -2.55 -1.38 14.62
CA ASP A 194 -1.48 -2.20 14.01
C ASP A 194 -1.62 -2.42 12.49
N HIS A 195 -2.86 -2.57 11.98
CA HIS A 195 -3.10 -2.88 10.56
C HIS A 195 -3.55 -1.67 9.72
N VAL A 196 -3.86 -0.53 10.33
CA VAL A 196 -4.46 0.65 9.66
C VAL A 196 -3.61 1.10 8.48
N TYR A 197 -2.30 1.20 8.68
CA TYR A 197 -1.39 1.65 7.62
C TYR A 197 -1.42 0.69 6.42
N SER A 198 -1.29 -0.61 6.67
CA SER A 198 -1.28 -1.64 5.63
C SER A 198 -2.61 -1.74 4.88
N GLU A 199 -3.74 -1.55 5.57
CA GLU A 199 -5.07 -1.54 4.98
C GLU A 199 -5.19 -0.37 4.00
N VAL A 200 -4.92 0.85 4.46
CA VAL A 200 -5.05 2.05 3.62
C VAL A 200 -4.09 2.00 2.41
N VAL A 201 -2.85 1.52 2.58
CA VAL A 201 -1.93 1.31 1.45
C VAL A 201 -2.54 0.35 0.42
N SER A 202 -3.17 -0.74 0.89
CA SER A 202 -3.85 -1.73 0.04
C SER A 202 -5.08 -1.16 -0.66
N GLU A 203 -5.85 -0.29 0.00
CA GLU A 203 -6.98 0.42 -0.61
C GLU A 203 -6.54 1.34 -1.75
N ILE A 204 -5.45 2.08 -1.56
CA ILE A 204 -4.88 2.95 -2.61
C ILE A 204 -4.37 2.11 -3.78
N GLY A 205 -3.69 0.98 -3.52
CA GLY A 205 -3.31 0.03 -4.57
C GLY A 205 -4.51 -0.51 -5.35
N CYS A 206 -5.59 -0.85 -4.65
CA CYS A 206 -6.86 -1.28 -5.24
C CYS A 206 -7.47 -0.19 -6.14
N ALA A 207 -7.52 1.05 -5.65
CA ALA A 207 -8.02 2.19 -6.42
C ALA A 207 -7.20 2.43 -7.70
N ILE A 208 -5.88 2.37 -7.63
CA ILE A 208 -5.00 2.51 -8.79
C ILE A 208 -5.28 1.43 -9.84
N ALA A 209 -5.55 0.19 -9.42
CA ALA A 209 -5.88 -0.90 -10.33
C ALA A 209 -7.20 -0.67 -11.09
N LEU A 210 -8.16 0.02 -10.46
CA LEU A 210 -9.49 0.34 -11.02
C LEU A 210 -9.50 1.53 -11.98
N LEU A 211 -8.55 2.45 -11.86
CA LEU A 211 -8.48 3.67 -12.66
C LEU A 211 -7.86 3.44 -14.03
N THR A 212 -8.20 4.24 -15.04
CA THR A 212 -7.43 4.25 -16.29
C THR A 212 -5.99 4.76 -16.05
N PRO A 213 -5.00 4.45 -16.90
CA PRO A 213 -3.66 5.00 -16.76
C PRO A 213 -3.61 6.54 -16.72
N ALA A 214 -4.51 7.21 -17.45
CA ALA A 214 -4.60 8.66 -17.44
C ALA A 214 -5.15 9.19 -16.11
N ASP A 215 -6.25 8.60 -15.61
CA ASP A 215 -6.84 9.03 -14.34
C ASP A 215 -5.92 8.75 -13.15
N ALA A 216 -5.23 7.60 -13.13
CA ALA A 216 -4.27 7.28 -12.07
C ALA A 216 -3.10 8.28 -12.01
N LEU A 217 -2.59 8.68 -13.18
CA LEU A 217 -1.54 9.69 -13.28
C LEU A 217 -2.06 11.07 -12.84
N GLU A 218 -3.26 11.45 -13.28
CA GLU A 218 -3.81 12.78 -13.00
C GLU A 218 -4.26 12.97 -11.54
N LEU A 219 -4.83 11.93 -10.92
CA LEU A 219 -5.44 12.02 -9.59
C LEU A 219 -4.50 11.59 -8.46
N LEU A 220 -3.58 10.66 -8.74
CA LEU A 220 -2.68 10.10 -7.72
C LEU A 220 -1.19 10.29 -8.09
N GLY A 221 -0.87 10.75 -9.29
CA GLY A 221 0.52 10.88 -9.73
C GLY A 221 1.19 9.54 -10.02
N PHE A 222 0.42 8.48 -10.29
CA PHE A 222 0.94 7.13 -10.53
C PHE A 222 0.85 6.75 -12.02
N ASP A 223 1.99 6.48 -12.65
CA ASP A 223 2.05 6.06 -14.05
C ASP A 223 1.93 4.54 -14.15
N ARG A 224 0.72 4.04 -14.42
CA ARG A 224 0.45 2.59 -14.57
C ARG A 224 1.26 1.90 -15.67
N ARG A 225 1.92 2.66 -16.56
CA ARG A 225 2.75 2.13 -17.64
C ARG A 225 4.22 1.98 -17.25
N ARG A 226 4.61 2.48 -16.07
CA ARG A 226 5.97 2.33 -15.52
C ARG A 226 6.02 1.17 -14.55
N HIS A 227 7.22 0.60 -14.44
CA HIS A 227 7.48 -0.39 -13.40
C HIS A 227 7.32 0.26 -12.03
N ALA A 228 6.67 -0.46 -11.12
CA ALA A 228 6.49 -0.03 -9.75
C ALA A 228 7.25 -0.99 -8.82
N TYR A 229 7.79 -0.42 -7.76
CA TYR A 229 8.58 -1.09 -6.75
C TYR A 229 7.90 -0.96 -5.39
N ALA A 230 8.26 -1.82 -4.45
CA ALA A 230 7.83 -1.64 -3.07
C ALA A 230 8.47 -0.37 -2.48
N CYS A 231 7.70 0.38 -1.69
CA CYS A 231 8.20 1.58 -1.04
C CYS A 231 8.95 1.18 0.24
N PRO A 232 10.25 1.53 0.39
CA PRO A 232 11.01 1.22 1.61
C PRO A 232 10.38 1.82 2.86
N GLN A 233 9.83 3.03 2.78
CA GLN A 233 9.17 3.67 3.92
C GLN A 233 7.84 2.99 4.27
N CYS A 234 7.03 2.62 3.29
CA CYS A 234 5.78 1.90 3.58
C CYS A 234 6.07 0.52 4.17
N LEU A 235 7.10 -0.17 3.70
CA LEU A 235 7.55 -1.44 4.28
C LEU A 235 7.98 -1.26 5.74
N ALA A 236 8.77 -0.22 6.05
CA ALA A 236 9.21 0.05 7.42
C ALA A 236 8.07 0.45 8.37
N ASN A 237 7.02 1.09 7.85
CA ASN A 237 5.84 1.50 8.61
C ASN A 237 4.76 0.42 8.69
N THR A 238 4.97 -0.74 8.04
CA THR A 238 4.03 -1.85 8.04
C THR A 238 4.59 -2.97 8.89
N GLU A 239 3.73 -3.61 9.69
CA GLU A 239 4.11 -4.80 10.43
C GLU A 239 4.61 -5.91 9.52
N TYR A 240 5.54 -6.72 10.02
CA TYR A 240 6.27 -7.71 9.24
C TYR A 240 5.33 -8.69 8.50
N ASP A 241 4.24 -9.11 9.13
CA ASP A 241 3.31 -10.10 8.56
C ASP A 241 2.53 -9.57 7.34
N PHE A 242 2.36 -8.26 7.21
CA PHE A 242 1.63 -7.63 6.11
C PHE A 242 2.55 -7.04 5.04
N ALA A 243 3.83 -6.82 5.36
CA ALA A 243 4.80 -6.20 4.46
C ALA A 243 4.94 -6.91 3.10
N PRO A 244 4.95 -8.26 2.99
CA PRO A 244 5.04 -8.95 1.70
C PRO A 244 3.84 -8.73 0.78
N GLY A 245 2.67 -8.45 1.35
CA GLY A 245 1.41 -8.26 0.62
C GLY A 245 1.18 -6.83 0.14
N LEU A 246 2.05 -5.88 0.49
CA LEU A 246 1.85 -4.48 0.13
C LEU A 246 1.91 -4.26 -1.40
N PRO A 247 1.00 -3.44 -1.95
CA PRO A 247 1.10 -3.04 -3.34
C PRO A 247 2.38 -2.23 -3.60
N LYS A 248 2.93 -2.42 -4.80
CA LYS A 248 4.10 -1.67 -5.28
C LYS A 248 3.66 -0.29 -5.74
N LEU A 249 3.92 0.72 -4.91
CA LEU A 249 3.45 2.10 -5.10
C LEU A 249 4.58 3.11 -5.30
N ALA A 250 5.83 2.65 -5.48
CA ALA A 250 6.98 3.53 -5.66
C ALA A 250 7.53 3.46 -7.09
N GLN A 251 7.79 4.61 -7.71
CA GLN A 251 8.21 4.73 -9.10
C GLN A 251 9.34 5.77 -9.25
N PHE A 252 10.15 5.59 -10.29
CA PHE A 252 11.12 6.59 -10.73
C PHE A 252 10.42 7.74 -11.48
N SER A 253 10.92 8.96 -11.29
CA SER A 253 10.32 10.15 -11.90
C SER A 253 10.63 10.22 -13.40
N THR A 254 11.73 9.61 -13.83
CA THR A 254 12.14 9.49 -15.23
C THR A 254 12.23 8.01 -15.65
N LYS A 255 12.60 7.79 -16.91
CA LYS A 255 12.91 6.44 -17.45
C LYS A 255 14.41 6.18 -17.52
N ASP A 256 15.22 7.04 -16.90
CA ASP A 256 16.67 6.87 -16.90
C ASP A 256 17.04 5.61 -16.12
N ALA A 257 17.82 4.73 -16.75
CA ALA A 257 18.29 3.51 -16.12
C ALA A 257 19.21 3.78 -14.93
N GLY A 258 19.88 4.94 -14.90
CA GLY A 258 20.75 5.39 -13.81
C GLY A 258 20.04 6.14 -12.69
N GLU A 259 18.72 6.34 -12.75
CA GLU A 259 18.00 7.02 -11.67
C GLU A 259 18.05 6.19 -10.38
N THR A 260 18.53 6.81 -9.31
CA THR A 260 18.70 6.19 -7.98
C THR A 260 17.72 6.75 -6.96
N THR A 261 16.69 7.47 -7.40
CA THR A 261 15.74 8.15 -6.51
C THR A 261 14.32 7.71 -6.82
N LEU A 262 13.72 6.99 -5.88
CA LEU A 262 12.38 6.43 -6.01
C LEU A 262 11.38 7.25 -5.19
N ARG A 263 10.21 7.58 -5.76
CA ARG A 263 9.13 8.31 -5.04
C ARG A 263 7.88 7.44 -4.92
N CYS A 264 7.28 7.40 -3.74
CA CYS A 264 6.01 6.71 -3.51
C CYS A 264 4.80 7.61 -3.78
N THR A 265 3.76 7.10 -4.44
CA THR A 265 2.49 7.83 -4.61
C THR A 265 1.66 7.90 -3.31
N PHE A 266 1.88 6.96 -2.39
CA PHE A 266 1.09 6.87 -1.15
C PHE A 266 1.60 7.79 -0.04
N CYS A 267 2.84 7.54 0.43
CA CYS A 267 3.44 8.31 1.52
C CYS A 267 4.22 9.53 1.03
N GLU A 268 4.26 9.77 -0.28
CA GLU A 268 5.08 10.79 -0.96
C GLU A 268 6.59 10.73 -0.71
N GLY A 269 7.05 9.73 0.05
CA GLY A 269 8.41 9.51 0.45
C GLY A 269 9.36 9.32 -0.72
N VAL A 270 10.55 9.90 -0.57
CA VAL A 270 11.65 9.79 -1.54
C VAL A 270 12.75 8.90 -0.94
N SER A 271 13.11 7.84 -1.65
CA SER A 271 14.11 6.86 -1.21
C SER A 271 15.25 6.75 -2.22
N ALA A 272 16.48 6.96 -1.76
CA ALA A 272 17.68 6.60 -2.51
C ALA A 272 17.81 5.07 -2.65
N VAL A 273 18.21 4.57 -3.80
CA VAL A 273 18.34 3.13 -4.09
C VAL A 273 19.60 2.84 -4.87
N ASP A 274 20.10 1.62 -4.73
CA ASP A 274 21.22 1.08 -5.48
C ASP A 274 20.71 0.37 -6.74
N ARG A 275 21.48 0.49 -7.82
CA ARG A 275 21.16 -0.06 -9.15
C ARG A 275 22.15 -1.15 -9.51
N HIS A 276 21.78 -2.38 -9.20
CA HIS A 276 22.45 -3.61 -9.66
C HIS A 276 21.43 -4.74 -9.67
N ASP A 277 21.72 -5.80 -10.43
CA ASP A 277 20.82 -6.94 -10.55
C ASP A 277 20.64 -7.64 -9.19
N CYS A 278 19.45 -8.20 -9.00
CA CYS A 278 19.12 -9.03 -7.85
C CYS A 278 19.96 -10.31 -7.89
N GLU A 279 20.53 -10.71 -6.76
CA GLU A 279 21.35 -11.91 -6.65
C GLU A 279 20.53 -13.18 -6.91
N TYR A 280 19.22 -13.13 -6.66
CA TYR A 280 18.33 -14.26 -6.93
C TYR A 280 18.01 -14.37 -8.43
N PRO A 281 18.39 -15.47 -9.11
CA PRO A 281 18.31 -15.60 -10.57
C PRO A 281 16.88 -15.67 -11.12
N ASP A 282 15.91 -16.02 -10.27
CA ASP A 282 14.48 -16.01 -10.58
C ASP A 282 13.85 -14.61 -10.51
N CYS A 283 14.60 -13.60 -10.04
CA CYS A 283 14.12 -12.23 -9.91
C CYS A 283 14.79 -11.31 -10.96
N PRO A 284 14.02 -10.69 -11.88
CA PRO A 284 14.55 -9.71 -12.84
C PRO A 284 14.76 -8.32 -12.21
N GLY A 285 14.72 -8.21 -10.88
CA GLY A 285 14.78 -6.93 -10.17
C GLY A 285 16.17 -6.33 -10.20
N ASN A 286 16.26 -5.00 -10.24
CA ASN A 286 17.53 -4.27 -10.24
C ASN A 286 17.51 -2.99 -9.40
N VAL A 287 16.65 -2.98 -8.36
CA VAL A 287 16.49 -1.85 -7.45
C VAL A 287 16.61 -2.38 -6.04
N ILE A 288 17.71 -2.02 -5.38
CA ILE A 288 18.09 -2.54 -4.07
C ILE A 288 18.13 -1.38 -3.07
N ARG A 289 17.69 -1.63 -1.84
CA ARG A 289 17.78 -0.68 -0.73
C ARG A 289 18.27 -1.44 0.50
N GLN A 290 19.46 -1.11 1.02
CA GLN A 290 20.00 -1.72 2.24
C GLN A 290 19.92 -3.26 2.19
N ASN A 291 20.46 -3.86 1.13
CA ASN A 291 20.39 -5.29 0.83
C ASN A 291 18.98 -5.86 0.58
N LEU A 292 17.91 -5.07 0.52
CA LEU A 292 16.58 -5.57 0.16
C LEU A 292 16.27 -5.31 -1.32
N CYS A 293 15.92 -6.34 -2.09
CA CYS A 293 15.41 -6.15 -3.45
C CYS A 293 13.97 -5.65 -3.42
N LEU A 294 13.71 -4.47 -3.97
CA LEU A 294 12.37 -3.86 -3.97
C LEU A 294 11.39 -4.49 -4.98
N THR A 295 11.83 -5.51 -5.73
CA THR A 295 11.02 -6.30 -6.65
C THR A 295 10.53 -7.60 -6.02
N CYS A 296 11.42 -8.41 -5.42
CA CYS A 296 11.04 -9.70 -4.80
C CYS A 296 10.98 -9.67 -3.27
N LEU A 297 11.38 -8.57 -2.64
CA LEU A 297 11.42 -8.39 -1.18
C LEU A 297 12.33 -9.38 -0.45
N ARG A 298 13.31 -9.95 -1.14
CA ARG A 298 14.32 -10.83 -0.54
C ARG A 298 15.58 -10.06 -0.20
N ALA A 299 16.13 -10.35 0.98
CA ALA A 299 17.43 -9.85 1.41
C ALA A 299 18.53 -10.48 0.54
N GLN A 300 19.33 -9.65 -0.11
CA GLN A 300 20.40 -10.07 -1.01
C GLN A 300 21.46 -10.87 -0.25
N ASP A 301 21.74 -10.50 1.00
CA ASP A 301 22.72 -11.19 1.84
C ASP A 301 22.24 -12.55 2.37
N GLU A 302 21.04 -13.01 2.00
CA GLU A 302 20.54 -14.36 2.30
C GLU A 302 20.62 -15.30 1.08
N TYR A 303 21.19 -14.85 -0.04
CA TYR A 303 21.40 -15.68 -1.21
C TYR A 303 22.80 -16.34 -1.23
N PHE A 304 22.86 -17.57 -0.73
CA PHE A 304 24.12 -18.33 -0.59
C PHE A 304 24.51 -19.16 -1.83
N CYS A 305 23.66 -19.23 -2.86
CA CYS A 305 24.00 -19.99 -4.08
C CYS A 305 24.85 -19.11 -5.01
N ILE A 306 26.16 -19.08 -4.76
CA ILE A 306 27.08 -18.23 -5.50
C ILE A 306 27.56 -18.92 -6.78
N ASN A 307 27.67 -18.14 -7.85
CA ASN A 307 28.22 -18.65 -9.10
C ASN A 307 29.74 -18.77 -8.98
N THR A 308 30.25 -20.00 -9.02
CA THR A 308 31.69 -20.29 -8.99
C THR A 308 32.05 -21.21 -10.14
N ASN A 309 33.31 -21.16 -10.58
CA ASN A 309 33.84 -22.13 -11.56
C ASN A 309 34.12 -23.52 -10.94
N LEU A 310 33.60 -23.79 -9.74
CA LEU A 310 33.79 -25.06 -9.04
C LEU A 310 32.79 -26.09 -9.57
N ALA A 311 33.17 -27.37 -9.53
CA ALA A 311 32.30 -28.47 -9.93
C ALA A 311 31.23 -28.73 -8.86
N ILE A 312 30.19 -27.91 -8.85
CA ILE A 312 29.04 -27.98 -7.96
C ILE A 312 28.03 -29.02 -8.48
N GLY A 313 27.36 -29.75 -7.58
CA GLY A 313 26.25 -30.67 -7.92
C GLY A 313 26.67 -32.12 -8.16
N LEU A 314 27.92 -32.49 -7.85
CA LEU A 314 28.47 -33.83 -7.98
C LEU A 314 29.20 -34.21 -6.69
N GLY A 315 28.84 -35.32 -6.05
CA GLY A 315 29.56 -35.86 -4.89
C GLY A 315 28.74 -35.85 -3.60
N ASP A 316 29.43 -35.67 -2.47
CA ASP A 316 28.85 -35.74 -1.12
C ASP A 316 28.09 -34.45 -0.79
N GLU A 317 27.16 -34.53 0.16
CA GLU A 317 26.38 -33.40 0.67
C GLU A 317 27.18 -32.64 1.74
N TYR A 318 27.41 -31.35 1.51
CA TYR A 318 28.07 -30.45 2.48
C TYR A 318 27.09 -29.39 2.98
N HIS A 319 27.20 -29.10 4.27
CA HIS A 319 26.45 -28.07 4.98
C HIS A 319 27.38 -26.90 5.27
N PHE A 320 27.04 -25.74 4.73
CA PHE A 320 27.73 -24.47 4.93
C PHE A 320 26.91 -23.64 5.92
N VAL A 321 27.35 -23.62 7.17
CA VAL A 321 26.70 -22.83 8.22
C VAL A 321 27.39 -21.49 8.34
N VAL A 322 26.76 -20.46 7.78
CA VAL A 322 27.25 -19.09 7.84
C VAL A 322 26.85 -18.45 9.17
N GLY A 323 27.73 -17.61 9.73
CA GLY A 323 27.51 -16.97 11.03
C GLY A 323 27.83 -15.48 11.03
N ARG A 324 27.05 -14.69 11.77
CA ARG A 324 27.32 -13.26 12.06
C ARG A 324 26.88 -12.89 13.46
N ASP A 325 27.48 -11.84 14.00
CA ASP A 325 27.01 -11.23 15.24
C ASP A 325 25.87 -10.26 14.93
N GLU A 326 24.77 -10.37 15.67
CA GLU A 326 23.70 -9.38 15.67
C GLU A 326 23.93 -8.28 16.70
N ASN A 327 23.26 -7.15 16.49
CA ASN A 327 23.24 -6.06 17.45
C ASN A 327 22.66 -6.54 18.79
N GLY A 328 23.51 -6.61 19.83
CA GLY A 328 23.13 -7.09 21.16
C GLY A 328 23.82 -8.38 21.61
N GLY A 329 24.69 -8.96 20.77
CA GLY A 329 25.52 -10.12 21.13
C GLY A 329 24.88 -11.48 20.89
N SER A 330 23.67 -11.54 20.32
CA SER A 330 23.13 -12.78 19.73
C SER A 330 23.92 -13.12 18.47
N LYS A 331 24.16 -14.41 18.23
CA LYS A 331 24.77 -14.91 16.99
C LYS A 331 23.67 -15.43 16.09
N GLU A 332 23.63 -14.97 14.84
CA GLU A 332 22.75 -15.51 13.82
C GLU A 332 23.52 -16.55 12.99
N PHE A 333 22.89 -17.70 12.75
CA PHE A 333 23.42 -18.74 11.88
C PHE A 333 22.40 -19.13 10.81
N ARG A 334 22.87 -19.36 9.58
CA ARG A 334 22.06 -19.88 8.48
C ARG A 334 22.78 -21.05 7.81
N CYS A 335 22.03 -22.05 7.38
CA CYS A 335 22.59 -23.22 6.71
C CYS A 335 22.25 -23.19 5.22
N HIS A 336 23.27 -23.39 4.38
CA HIS A 336 23.16 -23.65 2.96
C HIS A 336 23.75 -25.04 2.66
N VAL A 337 23.05 -25.83 1.85
CA VAL A 337 23.47 -27.18 1.51
C VAL A 337 23.84 -27.24 0.05
N GLU A 338 24.98 -27.87 -0.26
CA GLU A 338 25.45 -28.03 -1.64
C GLU A 338 26.22 -29.35 -1.80
N HIS A 339 26.20 -29.92 -3.01
CA HIS A 339 26.91 -31.17 -3.29
C HIS A 339 28.28 -30.91 -3.92
N MET A 340 29.33 -31.46 -3.32
CA MET A 340 30.71 -31.23 -3.76
C MET A 340 31.48 -32.54 -3.88
N ARG A 341 32.42 -32.57 -4.82
CA ARG A 341 33.18 -33.79 -5.14
C ARG A 341 34.13 -34.20 -4.02
N ASP A 342 34.71 -33.22 -3.32
CA ASP A 342 35.74 -33.42 -2.31
C ASP A 342 35.78 -32.24 -1.33
N ASP A 343 36.42 -32.46 -0.16
CA ASP A 343 36.58 -31.44 0.89
C ASP A 343 37.29 -30.20 0.38
N TRP A 344 38.24 -30.34 -0.54
CA TRP A 344 39.00 -29.21 -1.08
C TRP A 344 38.10 -28.23 -1.85
N ILE A 345 37.18 -28.75 -2.66
CA ILE A 345 36.17 -27.95 -3.35
C ILE A 345 35.21 -27.32 -2.32
N ALA A 346 34.77 -28.06 -1.32
CA ALA A 346 33.91 -27.52 -0.27
C ALA A 346 34.60 -26.36 0.49
N ILE A 347 35.85 -26.53 0.91
CA ILE A 347 36.66 -25.48 1.55
C ILE A 347 36.77 -24.26 0.65
N SER A 348 37.02 -24.45 -0.64
CA SER A 348 37.13 -23.35 -1.62
C SER A 348 35.80 -22.63 -1.84
N TYR A 349 34.69 -23.36 -1.83
CA TYR A 349 33.35 -22.78 -1.91
C TYR A 349 33.01 -21.96 -0.66
N GLY A 350 33.30 -22.49 0.54
CA GLY A 350 33.11 -21.76 1.80
C GLY A 350 33.91 -20.45 1.86
N ARG A 351 35.13 -20.45 1.31
CA ARG A 351 35.92 -19.23 1.12
C ARG A 351 35.21 -18.25 0.18
N SER A 352 34.72 -18.75 -0.96
CA SER A 352 34.05 -17.95 -1.97
C SER A 352 32.76 -17.31 -1.43
N LEU A 353 32.04 -17.98 -0.52
CA LEU A 353 30.90 -17.41 0.19
C LEU A 353 31.29 -16.15 0.99
N LEU A 354 32.42 -16.19 1.72
CA LEU A 354 32.93 -15.00 2.40
C LEU A 354 33.59 -13.99 1.45
N GLU A 355 34.00 -14.35 0.25
CA GLU A 355 34.52 -13.36 -0.70
C GLU A 355 33.41 -12.64 -1.48
N ALA A 356 32.19 -13.20 -1.52
CA ALA A 356 31.05 -12.60 -2.20
C ALA A 356 30.64 -11.26 -1.57
N ALA A 357 30.51 -10.22 -2.41
CA ALA A 357 30.26 -8.85 -1.96
C ALA A 357 28.91 -8.70 -1.23
N HIS A 358 27.86 -9.35 -1.71
CA HIS A 358 26.53 -9.33 -1.09
C HIS A 358 26.48 -10.08 0.25
N LEU A 359 27.42 -10.98 0.51
CA LEU A 359 27.54 -11.73 1.78
C LEU A 359 28.53 -11.09 2.76
N SER A 360 28.87 -9.81 2.56
CA SER A 360 29.84 -9.08 3.40
C SER A 360 29.43 -8.94 4.86
N SER A 361 28.13 -9.05 5.17
CA SER A 361 27.62 -9.04 6.55
C SER A 361 27.98 -10.30 7.35
N TRP A 362 28.20 -11.44 6.68
CA TRP A 362 28.57 -12.71 7.29
C TRP A 362 30.05 -12.78 7.64
N GLN A 363 30.37 -13.27 8.84
CA GLN A 363 31.73 -13.28 9.40
C GLN A 363 32.41 -14.65 9.33
N THR A 364 31.63 -15.73 9.43
CA THR A 364 32.16 -17.10 9.47
C THR A 364 31.39 -18.03 8.54
N VAL A 365 32.03 -19.11 8.10
CA VAL A 365 31.38 -20.24 7.44
C VAL A 365 31.97 -21.54 7.98
N SER A 366 31.18 -22.28 8.75
CA SER A 366 31.51 -23.65 9.17
C SER A 366 31.09 -24.64 8.10
N ILE A 367 31.97 -25.58 7.76
CA ILE A 367 31.76 -26.57 6.70
C ILE A 367 31.65 -27.93 7.36
N LEU A 368 30.53 -28.61 7.12
CA LEU A 368 30.30 -29.96 7.61
C LEU A 368 29.94 -30.89 6.45
N GLN A 369 30.58 -32.05 6.39
CA GLN A 369 30.23 -33.09 5.43
C GLN A 369 29.19 -34.03 6.04
N ARG A 370 28.16 -34.38 5.29
CA ARG A 370 27.26 -35.46 5.67
C ARG A 370 27.92 -36.80 5.34
N LEU A 371 28.07 -37.64 6.36
CA LEU A 371 28.57 -39.01 6.18
C LEU A 371 27.38 -39.95 5.96
N ASP A 372 27.25 -40.51 4.75
CA ASP A 372 26.27 -41.55 4.47
C ASP A 372 26.75 -42.88 5.05
N GLY A 373 26.19 -43.28 6.20
CA GLY A 373 26.60 -44.55 6.83
C GLY A 373 25.88 -45.01 8.09
N THR A 374 25.02 -44.22 8.75
CA THR A 374 24.42 -44.65 10.02
C THR A 374 22.96 -44.23 10.13
N SER A 375 22.06 -45.22 10.24
CA SER A 375 20.67 -45.15 10.72
C SER A 375 19.81 -43.96 10.26
N ILE A 376 18.60 -44.26 9.78
CA ILE A 376 17.55 -43.29 9.37
C ILE A 376 17.24 -42.25 10.49
N LEU A 377 17.68 -42.48 11.73
CA LEU A 377 17.39 -41.68 12.91
C LEU A 377 18.50 -40.70 13.36
N VAL A 378 19.75 -40.78 12.85
CA VAL A 378 20.84 -39.90 13.31
C VAL A 378 21.68 -39.39 12.13
N LYS A 379 21.54 -38.10 11.81
CA LYS A 379 22.41 -37.42 10.84
C LYS A 379 23.77 -37.15 11.50
N ILE A 380 24.82 -37.85 11.06
CA ILE A 380 26.20 -37.54 11.48
C ILE A 380 26.77 -36.51 10.52
N LEU A 381 27.07 -35.32 11.05
CA LEU A 381 27.79 -34.27 10.35
C LEU A 381 29.24 -34.29 10.82
N HIS A 382 30.16 -34.53 9.89
CA HIS A 382 31.60 -34.47 10.13
C HIS A 382 32.09 -33.04 9.94
N PRO A 383 32.63 -32.36 10.97
CA PRO A 383 33.18 -31.03 10.81
C PRO A 383 34.47 -31.10 9.98
N ILE A 384 34.51 -30.35 8.88
CA ILE A 384 35.71 -30.21 8.04
C ILE A 384 36.58 -29.05 8.55
N GLY A 385 35.93 -27.97 8.99
CA GLY A 385 36.58 -26.76 9.50
C GLY A 385 35.73 -25.52 9.27
N HIS A 386 36.30 -24.34 9.49
CA HIS A 386 35.63 -23.08 9.21
C HIS A 386 36.54 -22.00 8.64
N TRP A 387 35.93 -21.12 7.85
CA TRP A 387 36.50 -19.82 7.48
C TRP A 387 35.99 -18.73 8.42
N VAL A 388 36.86 -17.76 8.72
CA VAL A 388 36.52 -16.55 9.47
C VAL A 388 37.14 -15.31 8.83
N ARG A 389 36.39 -14.21 8.79
CA ARG A 389 36.92 -12.89 8.43
C ARG A 389 37.84 -12.38 9.53
N VAL A 390 39.05 -12.01 9.13
CA VAL A 390 40.04 -11.34 9.97
C VAL A 390 40.41 -9.99 9.34
N ARG A 391 41.09 -9.12 10.09
CA ARG A 391 41.40 -7.75 9.67
C ARG A 391 42.01 -7.64 8.27
N ASP A 392 42.82 -8.61 7.86
CA ASP A 392 43.58 -8.60 6.61
C ASP A 392 43.20 -9.73 5.63
N GLY A 393 41.97 -10.28 5.75
CA GLY A 393 41.46 -11.29 4.81
C GLY A 393 40.64 -12.39 5.47
N LEU A 394 40.86 -13.63 5.03
CA LEU A 394 40.16 -14.82 5.54
C LEU A 394 41.16 -15.79 6.16
N ALA A 395 40.82 -16.35 7.32
CA ALA A 395 41.60 -17.39 7.99
C ALA A 395 40.83 -18.72 7.98
N TRP A 396 41.54 -19.81 7.67
CA TRP A 396 41.01 -21.18 7.70
C TRP A 396 41.45 -21.88 8.99
N ASN A 397 40.49 -22.51 9.67
CA ASN A 397 40.72 -23.34 10.84
C ASN A 397 40.21 -24.76 10.54
N ALA A 398 41.12 -25.72 10.41
CA ALA A 398 40.80 -27.12 10.12
C ALA A 398 40.26 -27.84 11.37
N ASP A 399 39.32 -28.77 11.17
CA ASP A 399 38.73 -29.65 12.21
C ASP A 399 38.09 -28.91 13.40
N ASP A 400 37.89 -27.60 13.27
CA ASP A 400 37.27 -26.73 14.25
C ASP A 400 36.10 -26.00 13.58
N VAL A 401 34.95 -25.92 14.25
CA VAL A 401 33.76 -25.25 13.74
C VAL A 401 33.26 -24.27 14.78
N VAL A 402 32.68 -23.15 14.35
CA VAL A 402 32.10 -22.15 15.26
C VAL A 402 30.63 -22.41 15.59
N TYR A 403 30.09 -23.51 15.05
CA TYR A 403 28.69 -23.92 15.14
C TYR A 403 28.63 -25.39 15.56
N ASP A 404 27.84 -25.67 16.59
CA ASP A 404 27.52 -27.00 17.08
C ASP A 404 26.20 -27.46 16.45
N PRO A 405 26.22 -28.46 15.56
CA PRO A 405 25.02 -28.99 14.93
C PRO A 405 24.05 -29.65 15.92
N SER A 406 24.53 -30.12 17.08
CA SER A 406 23.72 -30.82 18.07
C SER A 406 22.83 -29.87 18.88
N THR A 407 23.31 -28.66 19.12
CA THR A 407 22.58 -27.60 19.84
C THR A 407 22.01 -26.53 18.90
N GLN A 408 22.31 -26.62 17.60
CA GLN A 408 21.99 -25.60 16.60
C GLN A 408 22.45 -24.19 17.01
N GLY A 409 23.63 -24.12 17.64
CA GLY A 409 24.12 -22.90 18.27
C GLY A 409 25.63 -22.76 18.14
N PRO A 410 26.21 -21.67 18.67
CA PRO A 410 27.65 -21.50 18.67
C PRO A 410 28.33 -22.54 19.58
N ILE A 411 29.58 -22.90 19.24
CA ILE A 411 30.47 -23.69 20.11
C ILE A 411 31.05 -22.83 21.23
#